data_AF-A0AA36NHF8-F1
#
_entry.id   AF-A0AA36NHF8-F1
#
_cell.length_a   1.000
_cell.length_b   1.000
_cell.length_c   1.000
_cell.angle_alpha   90.00
_cell.angle_beta   90.00
_cell.angle_gamma   90.00
#
_symmetry.space_group_name_H-M   'P 1'
#
loop_
_entity.id
_entity.type
_entity.pdbx_description
1 polymer ?
#
loop_
_entity_poly.entity_id
_entity_poly.type
_entity_poly.pdbx_seq_one_letter_code
_entity_poly.pdbx_strand_id
1 'polypeptide(L)'
;MTDDLRSSLRTTSIREEREERQERQDPPDSPANATGDDQSCVPMVMHIDLPPPLHPRTLILGEPVLQRYYTVFDATANPNPRVGFAPALHGKA
;
A
#
# COMPACT_ATOMS: atom_id res chain seq x y z
N MET A 1 -33.23 41.41 -28.89
CA MET A 1 -31.79 41.57 -29.13
C MET A 1 -31.08 41.16 -27.84
N THR A 2 -30.59 39.91 -27.80
CA THR A 2 -29.49 39.34 -26.98
C THR A 2 -29.60 39.52 -25.45
N ASP A 3 -29.94 38.52 -24.61
CA ASP A 3 -29.27 37.21 -24.39
C ASP A 3 -27.76 37.29 -24.63
N ASP A 4 -26.94 37.39 -23.56
CA ASP A 4 -25.53 36.90 -23.52
C ASP A 4 -24.69 37.36 -22.30
N LEU A 5 -25.25 37.40 -21.08
CA LEU A 5 -24.43 37.69 -19.87
C LEU A 5 -24.64 36.71 -18.70
N ARG A 6 -25.20 35.52 -18.95
CA ARG A 6 -25.36 34.48 -17.91
C ARG A 6 -24.68 33.14 -18.18
N SER A 7 -23.83 33.05 -19.21
CA SER A 7 -23.33 31.77 -19.73
C SER A 7 -21.79 31.64 -19.81
N SER A 8 -21.01 32.36 -18.99
CA SER A 8 -19.52 32.27 -19.11
C SER A 8 -18.73 32.03 -17.82
N LEU A 9 -19.36 31.81 -16.65
CA LEU A 9 -18.63 31.64 -15.39
C LEU A 9 -19.01 30.39 -14.58
N ARG A 10 -19.59 29.36 -15.20
CA ARG A 10 -19.99 28.12 -14.49
C ARG A 10 -19.40 26.81 -15.03
N THR A 11 -18.37 26.86 -15.87
CA THR A 11 -17.94 25.64 -16.59
C THR A 11 -16.51 25.18 -16.29
N THR A 12 -15.79 25.78 -15.35
CA THR A 12 -14.42 25.31 -15.01
C THR A 12 -14.26 24.66 -13.63
N SER A 13 -15.25 24.68 -12.74
CA SER A 13 -15.06 24.11 -11.38
C SER A 13 -15.47 22.64 -11.23
N ILE A 14 -16.40 22.13 -12.05
CA ILE A 14 -17.05 20.83 -11.76
C ILE A 14 -16.17 19.63 -12.18
N ARG A 15 -15.15 19.85 -13.01
CA ARG A 15 -14.28 18.78 -13.52
C ARG A 15 -13.08 18.49 -12.61
N GLU A 16 -12.56 19.51 -11.92
CA GLU A 16 -11.47 19.36 -10.94
C GLU A 16 -11.97 18.78 -9.60
N GLU A 17 -13.19 19.13 -9.15
CA GLU A 17 -13.77 18.57 -7.90
C GLU A 17 -14.07 17.05 -7.96
N ARG A 18 -14.09 16.46 -9.16
CA ARG A 18 -14.37 15.01 -9.32
C ARG A 18 -13.16 14.13 -9.03
N GLU A 19 -11.94 14.63 -9.13
CA GLU A 19 -10.73 13.85 -8.85
C GLU A 19 -10.41 13.80 -7.34
N GLU A 20 -10.70 14.86 -6.56
CA GLU A 20 -10.54 14.82 -5.09
C GLU A 20 -11.59 13.98 -4.37
N ARG A 21 -12.80 13.83 -4.95
CA ARG A 21 -13.83 12.94 -4.38
C ARG A 21 -13.48 11.45 -4.48
N GLN A 22 -12.40 11.14 -5.17
CA GLN A 22 -11.94 9.80 -5.46
C GLN A 22 -10.58 9.49 -4.81
N GLU A 23 -10.16 10.29 -3.81
CA GLU A 23 -9.42 9.73 -2.69
C GLU A 23 -10.41 8.80 -1.96
N ARG A 24 -10.25 7.49 -2.17
CA ARG A 24 -11.04 6.48 -1.48
C ARG A 24 -10.91 6.74 0.02
N GLN A 25 -12.03 7.09 0.65
CA GLN A 25 -12.21 6.78 2.05
C GLN A 25 -12.12 5.26 2.17
N ASP A 26 -10.97 4.75 2.59
CA ASP A 26 -10.94 3.48 3.28
C ASP A 26 -11.89 3.66 4.48
N PRO A 27 -12.95 2.84 4.60
CA PRO A 27 -13.93 3.01 5.65
C PRO A 27 -13.25 2.96 7.02
N PRO A 28 -13.67 3.81 7.98
CA PRO A 28 -13.16 3.70 9.33
C PRO A 28 -13.54 2.32 9.87
N ASP A 29 -12.54 1.56 10.34
CA ASP A 29 -12.70 0.38 11.18
C ASP A 29 -13.60 0.73 12.37
N SER A 30 -14.91 0.57 12.20
CA SER A 30 -15.91 0.90 13.20
C SER A 30 -16.46 -0.41 13.76
N PRO A 31 -16.16 -0.79 15.01
CA PRO A 31 -16.57 -2.06 15.59
C PRO A 31 -18.00 -1.93 16.14
N ALA A 32 -18.95 -1.59 15.27
CA ALA A 32 -20.35 -1.46 15.64
C ALA A 32 -21.19 -2.42 14.80
N ASN A 33 -21.41 -3.61 15.37
CA ASN A 33 -22.30 -4.68 14.95
C ASN A 33 -21.66 -5.84 14.15
N ALA A 34 -20.69 -6.53 14.76
CA ALA A 34 -20.12 -7.78 14.23
C ALA A 34 -21.05 -8.98 14.49
N THR A 35 -22.11 -9.12 13.69
CA THR A 35 -22.90 -10.36 13.58
C THR A 35 -22.46 -11.14 12.33
N GLY A 36 -21.58 -12.13 12.50
CA GLY A 36 -21.32 -13.24 11.56
C GLY A 36 -20.66 -12.90 10.21
N ASP A 37 -19.44 -13.42 10.00
CA ASP A 37 -18.72 -13.55 8.71
C ASP A 37 -18.02 -12.33 8.09
N ASP A 38 -17.53 -11.38 8.88
CA ASP A 38 -16.48 -10.44 8.41
C ASP A 38 -15.07 -11.06 8.51
N GLN A 39 -14.89 -12.26 7.96
CA GLN A 39 -13.55 -12.83 7.75
C GLN A 39 -12.98 -12.28 6.44
N SER A 40 -12.67 -10.99 6.41
CA SER A 40 -11.95 -10.41 5.28
C SER A 40 -10.46 -10.75 5.40
N CYS A 41 -9.91 -11.40 4.38
CA CYS A 41 -8.46 -11.58 4.26
C CYS A 41 -7.88 -10.36 3.52
N VAL A 42 -6.93 -9.68 4.14
CA VAL A 42 -6.26 -8.51 3.56
C VAL A 42 -4.80 -8.88 3.25
N PRO A 43 -4.27 -8.55 2.06
CA PRO A 43 -2.87 -8.82 1.75
C PRO A 43 -1.94 -8.01 2.67
N MET A 44 -0.92 -8.67 3.23
CA MET A 44 0.13 -8.00 4.01
C MET A 44 1.18 -7.37 3.07
N VAL A 45 0.76 -6.47 2.19
CA VAL A 45 1.63 -5.73 1.27
C VAL A 45 1.25 -4.26 1.32
N MET A 46 2.26 -3.39 1.40
CA MET A 46 2.08 -1.94 1.34
C MET A 46 2.82 -1.35 0.15
N HIS A 47 2.21 -0.37 -0.51
CA HIS A 47 2.94 0.51 -1.42
C HIS A 47 3.62 1.60 -0.61
N ILE A 48 4.92 1.82 -0.84
CA ILE A 48 5.67 2.89 -0.21
C ILE A 48 6.58 3.57 -1.23
N ASP A 49 6.52 4.90 -1.27
CA ASP A 49 7.46 5.72 -2.03
C ASP A 49 8.70 5.97 -1.17
N LEU A 50 9.81 5.36 -1.55
CA LEU A 50 11.07 5.49 -0.81
C LEU A 50 11.83 6.73 -1.27
N PRO A 51 12.16 7.66 -0.35
CA PRO A 51 12.93 8.83 -0.71
C PRO A 51 14.41 8.47 -1.00
N PRO A 52 15.15 9.33 -1.71
CA PRO A 52 16.61 9.23 -1.80
C PRO A 52 17.24 9.09 -0.40
N PRO A 53 18.28 8.25 -0.21
CA PRO A 53 19.15 7.63 -1.22
C PRO A 53 18.66 6.26 -1.74
N LEU A 54 17.50 5.78 -1.31
CA LEU A 54 16.99 4.47 -1.71
C LEU A 54 16.43 4.52 -3.13
N HIS A 55 16.61 3.43 -3.88
CA HIS A 55 16.16 3.39 -5.27
C HIS A 55 14.62 3.26 -5.33
N PRO A 56 13.91 3.94 -6.25
CA PRO A 56 12.45 3.89 -6.32
C PRO A 56 11.85 2.50 -6.58
N ARG A 57 12.65 1.54 -7.05
CA ARG A 57 12.24 0.13 -7.27
C ARG A 57 12.71 -0.80 -6.15
N THR A 58 13.05 -0.26 -4.99
CA THR A 58 13.44 -1.05 -3.83
C THR A 58 12.21 -1.71 -3.23
N LEU A 59 12.31 -3.02 -2.97
CA LEU A 59 11.29 -3.77 -2.24
C LEU A 59 11.80 -4.05 -0.83
N ILE A 60 10.92 -3.87 0.16
CA ILE A 60 11.20 -4.23 1.56
C ILE A 60 10.57 -5.58 1.85
N LEU A 61 11.41 -6.58 2.10
CA LEU A 61 10.98 -7.93 2.47
C LEU A 61 10.87 -8.00 4.00
N GLY A 62 9.72 -7.57 4.52
CA GLY A 62 9.42 -7.57 5.94
C GLY A 62 8.88 -8.90 6.47
N GLU A 63 8.15 -8.80 7.58
CA GLU A 63 7.50 -9.93 8.29
C GLU A 63 6.80 -10.95 7.35
N PRO A 64 5.99 -10.56 6.36
CA PRO A 64 5.27 -11.52 5.54
C PRO A 64 6.18 -12.51 4.80
N VAL A 65 7.39 -12.08 4.44
CA VAL A 65 8.40 -12.93 3.80
C VAL A 65 9.20 -13.69 4.85
N LEU A 66 9.60 -13.01 5.93
CA LEU A 66 10.44 -13.61 7.00
C LEU A 66 9.70 -14.69 7.80
N GLN A 67 8.38 -14.62 7.90
CA GLN A 67 7.58 -15.69 8.48
C GLN A 67 7.63 -16.97 7.65
N ARG A 68 7.73 -16.86 6.32
CA ARG A 68 7.76 -18.02 5.42
C ARG A 68 9.18 -18.56 5.23
N TYR A 69 10.18 -17.71 5.28
CA TYR A 69 11.58 -18.06 5.02
C TYR A 69 12.50 -17.70 6.18
N TYR A 70 13.21 -18.71 6.68
CA TYR A 70 14.37 -18.48 7.55
C TYR A 70 15.44 -17.73 6.75
N THR A 71 15.96 -16.66 7.32
CA THR A 71 16.85 -15.72 6.64
C THR A 71 18.17 -15.61 7.39
N VAL A 72 19.28 -15.80 6.68
CA VAL A 72 20.64 -15.69 7.23
C VAL A 72 21.33 -14.48 6.61
N PHE A 73 21.88 -13.61 7.45
CA PHE A 73 22.69 -12.46 7.04
C PHE A 73 24.17 -12.77 7.26
N ASP A 74 24.90 -12.98 6.17
CA ASP A 74 26.35 -13.19 6.20
C ASP A 74 27.05 -11.88 5.82
N ALA A 75 27.25 -11.04 6.84
CA ALA A 75 28.00 -9.79 6.71
C ALA A 75 29.52 -10.01 6.64
N THR A 76 29.99 -11.20 7.03
CA THR A 76 31.43 -11.53 7.06
C THR A 76 31.96 -12.02 5.72
N ALA A 77 31.07 -12.35 4.78
CA ALA A 77 31.43 -12.62 3.39
C ALA A 77 32.08 -11.38 2.76
N ASN A 78 33.40 -11.34 2.80
CA ASN A 78 34.19 -10.34 2.10
C ASN A 78 34.62 -10.93 0.73
N PRO A 79 34.44 -10.21 -0.39
CA PRO A 79 34.04 -8.79 -0.49
C PRO A 79 32.54 -8.52 -0.52
N ASN A 80 31.71 -9.56 -0.65
CA ASN A 80 30.30 -9.41 -0.98
C ASN A 80 29.40 -9.92 0.16
N PRO A 81 28.89 -9.02 1.03
CA PRO A 81 27.90 -9.41 2.03
C PRO A 81 26.67 -9.99 1.32
N ARG A 82 26.08 -11.01 1.94
CA ARG A 82 25.01 -11.79 1.31
C ARG A 82 23.91 -12.17 2.28
N VAL A 83 22.74 -12.43 1.71
CA VAL A 83 21.55 -12.89 2.43
C VAL A 83 21.10 -14.22 1.84
N GLY A 84 20.93 -15.23 2.67
CA GLY A 84 20.41 -16.54 2.29
C GLY A 84 19.00 -16.77 2.80
N PHE A 85 18.18 -17.46 2.02
CA PHE A 85 16.80 -17.82 2.38
C PHE A 85 16.61 -19.34 2.32
N ALA A 86 15.88 -19.90 3.27
CA ALA A 86 15.42 -21.29 3.26
C ALA A 86 13.99 -21.36 3.81
N PRO A 87 13.16 -22.34 3.44
CA PRO A 87 11.83 -22.52 4.03
C PRO A 87 11.91 -22.59 5.55
N ALA A 88 11.10 -21.79 6.25
CA ALA A 88 11.00 -21.86 7.69
C ALA A 88 10.26 -23.13 8.13
N LEU A 89 10.61 -23.66 9.30
CA LEU A 89 9.85 -24.72 9.94
C LEU A 89 8.67 -24.11 10.69
N HIS A 90 7.46 -24.35 10.21
CA HIS A 90 6.23 -23.97 10.91
C HIS A 90 5.81 -25.11 11.84
N GLY A 91 5.40 -24.76 13.07
CA GLY A 91 4.76 -25.74 13.96
C GLY A 91 3.52 -26.31 13.28
N LYS A 92 3.21 -27.59 13.52
CA LYS A 92 1.88 -28.12 13.18
C LYS A 92 0.83 -27.29 13.93
N ALA A 93 -0.15 -26.82 13.19
CA ALA A 93 -1.38 -26.26 13.75
C ALA A 93 -2.12 -27.32 14.58
#